data_AF-A0A955N4P0-F1
#
_entry.id   AF-A0A955N4P0-F1
#
_cell.length_a   1.000
_cell.length_b   1.000
_cell.length_c   1.000
_cell.angle_alpha   90.00
_cell.angle_beta   90.00
_cell.angle_gamma   90.00
#
_symmetry.space_group_name_H-M   'P 1'
#
loop_
_entity.id
_entity.type
_entity.pdbx_description
1 polymer ?
#
loop_
_entity_poly.entity_id
_entity_poly.type
_entity_poly.pdbx_seq_one_letter_code
_entity_poly.pdbx_strand_id
1 'polypeptide(L)' 'MKKLRGRLFLLFVVTVVSAILALPSFPGLFQSLPDGVRQVLSHRGLSLGLDLQGGIHLVLEVEEERAVEIAV' A
#
# COMPACT_ATOMS: atom_id res chain seq x y z
N MET A 1 -39.11 0.83 -7.19
CA MET A 1 -37.88 1.63 -7.43
C MET A 1 -37.08 2.01 -6.15
N LYS A 2 -37.68 2.06 -4.95
CA LYS A 2 -36.96 2.40 -3.69
C LYS A 2 -35.77 1.47 -3.36
N LYS A 3 -35.91 0.16 -3.60
CA LYS A 3 -34.84 -0.84 -3.38
C LYS A 3 -33.59 -0.59 -4.26
N LEU A 4 -33.79 -0.04 -5.47
CA LEU A 4 -32.69 0.26 -6.39
C LEU A 4 -31.98 1.55 -5.99
N ARG A 5 -32.71 2.57 -5.52
CA ARG A 5 -32.12 3.81 -4.99
C ARG A 5 -31.21 3.56 -3.78
N GLY A 6 -31.61 2.66 -2.88
CA GLY A 6 -30.76 2.27 -1.74
C GLY A 6 -29.48 1.56 -2.18
N ARG A 7 -29.56 0.64 -3.15
CA ARG A 7 -28.38 -0.02 -3.73
C ARG A 7 -27.46 0.96 -4.47
N LEU A 8 -28.03 1.87 -5.26
CA LEU A 8 -27.27 2.92 -5.95
C LEU A 8 -26.59 3.87 -4.97
N PHE A 9 -27.29 4.27 -3.92
CA PHE A 9 -26.72 5.10 -2.86
C PHE A 9 -25.56 4.38 -2.15
N LEU A 10 -25.76 3.11 -1.79
CA LEU A 10 -24.71 2.31 -1.16
C LEU A 10 -23.49 2.14 -2.08
N LEU A 11 -23.71 1.82 -3.36
CA LEU A 11 -22.63 1.74 -4.35
C LEU A 11 -21.89 3.07 -4.48
N PHE A 12 -22.61 4.19 -4.55
CA PHE A 12 -22.00 5.51 -4.62
C PHE A 12 -21.14 5.80 -3.40
N VAL A 13 -21.66 5.54 -2.19
CA VAL A 13 -20.91 5.73 -0.95
C VAL A 13 -19.65 4.87 -0.91
N VAL A 14 -19.76 3.58 -1.25
CA VAL A 14 -18.60 2.66 -1.28
C VAL A 14 -17.55 3.13 -2.28
N THR A 15 -17.97 3.57 -3.47
CA THR A 15 -17.05 4.10 -4.49
C THR A 15 -16.34 5.36 -4.02
N VAL A 16 -17.06 6.29 -3.39
CA VAL A 16 -16.47 7.52 -2.85
C VAL A 16 -15.48 7.22 -1.73
N VAL A 17 -15.84 6.33 -0.79
CA VAL A 17 -14.94 5.91 0.30
C VAL A 17 -13.69 5.24 -0.26
N SER A 18 -13.84 4.36 -1.26
CA SER A 18 -12.71 3.70 -1.93
C SER A 18 -11.77 4.73 -2.57
N ALA A 19 -12.31 5.72 -3.28
CA ALA A 19 -11.52 6.78 -3.88
C ALA A 19 -10.74 7.59 -2.83
N ILE A 20 -11.39 7.94 -1.71
CA ILE A 20 -10.75 8.67 -0.61
C ILE A 20 -9.59 7.86 0.01
N LEU A 21 -9.78 6.55 0.21
CA LEU A 21 -8.73 5.68 0.74
C LEU A 21 -7.57 5.45 -0.25
N ALA A 22 -7.81 5.59 -1.55
CA ALA A 22 -6.79 5.48 -2.58
C ALA A 22 -5.95 6.77 -2.74
N LEU A 23 -6.46 7.94 -2.32
CA LEU A 23 -5.77 9.24 -2.47
C LEU A 23 -4.32 9.28 -1.95
N PRO A 24 -3.97 8.68 -0.78
CA PRO A 24 -2.60 8.71 -0.28
C PRO A 24 -1.60 7.96 -1.18
N SER A 25 -2.08 7.13 -2.10
CA SER A 25 -1.23 6.42 -3.07
C SER A 25 -0.77 7.33 -4.23
N PHE A 26 -1.34 8.53 -4.37
CA PHE A 26 -1.01 9.49 -5.41
C PHE A 26 -0.35 10.75 -4.80
N PRO A 27 0.99 10.79 -4.66
CA PRO A 27 1.67 11.84 -3.91
C PRO A 27 1.41 13.26 -4.43
N GLY A 28 1.25 13.46 -5.73
CA GLY A 28 0.95 14.78 -6.32
C GLY A 28 -0.42 15.35 -5.91
N LEU A 29 -1.43 14.49 -5.76
CA LEU A 29 -2.76 14.89 -5.30
C LEU A 29 -2.80 15.01 -3.77
N PHE A 30 -2.14 14.09 -3.06
CA PHE A 30 -2.10 14.09 -1.59
C PHE A 30 -1.40 15.33 -1.02
N GLN A 31 -0.34 15.83 -1.67
CA GLN A 31 0.35 17.06 -1.25
C GLN A 31 -0.46 18.34 -1.48
N SER A 32 -1.51 18.29 -2.30
CA SER A 32 -2.38 19.44 -2.57
C SER A 32 -3.61 19.49 -1.63
N LEU A 33 -3.78 18.50 -0.76
CA LEU A 33 -4.91 18.42 0.17
C LEU A 33 -4.70 19.32 1.41
N PRO A 34 -5.77 19.82 2.05
CA PRO A 34 -5.68 20.58 3.29
C PRO A 34 -5.12 19.72 4.44
N ASP A 35 -4.42 20.36 5.39
CA ASP A 35 -3.74 19.66 6.49
C ASP A 35 -4.68 18.83 7.36
N GLY A 36 -5.91 19.28 7.61
CA GLY A 36 -6.90 18.52 8.39
C GLY A 36 -7.31 17.20 7.72
N VAL A 37 -7.31 17.14 6.39
CA VAL A 37 -7.63 15.90 5.64
C VAL A 37 -6.42 14.96 5.64
N ARG A 38 -5.21 15.52 5.53
CA ARG A 38 -3.95 14.77 5.62
C ARG A 38 -3.68 14.19 7.00
N GLN A 39 -4.23 14.79 8.06
CA GLN A 39 -4.11 14.28 9.42
C GLN A 39 -5.01 13.06 9.68
N VAL A 40 -6.18 13.00 9.01
CA VAL A 40 -7.12 11.87 9.12
C VAL A 40 -6.72 10.71 8.20
N LEU A 41 -6.17 11.02 7.02
CA LEU A 41 -5.71 10.02 6.06
C LEU A 41 -4.30 9.55 6.40
N SER A 42 -4.08 8.23 6.38
CA SER A 42 -2.74 7.64 6.57
C SER A 42 -1.75 8.23 5.57
N HIS A 43 -0.59 8.68 6.07
CA HIS A 43 0.50 9.19 5.23
C HIS A 43 1.16 8.09 4.39
N ARG A 44 0.89 6.81 4.68
CA ARG A 44 1.32 5.67 3.87
C ARG A 44 0.16 5.27 2.98
N GLY A 45 0.33 5.46 1.67
CA GLY A 45 -0.52 4.88 0.63
C GLY A 45 -0.32 3.37 0.50
N LEU A 46 -0.70 2.80 -0.64
CA LEU A 46 -0.53 1.37 -0.93
C LEU A 46 0.93 0.94 -0.74
N SER A 47 1.16 -0.06 0.10
CA SER A 47 2.46 -0.70 0.23
C SER A 47 2.72 -1.55 -1.01
N LEU A 48 3.73 -1.18 -1.80
CA LEU A 48 4.12 -1.94 -2.98
C LEU A 48 5.11 -3.04 -2.56
N GLY A 49 5.03 -4.19 -3.23
CA GLY A 49 6.01 -5.25 -3.05
C GLY A 49 7.35 -4.89 -3.69
N LEU A 50 8.40 -5.65 -3.37
CA LEU A 50 9.76 -5.43 -3.84
C LEU A 50 9.88 -5.27 -5.37
N ASP A 51 9.07 -6.01 -6.12
CA ASP A 51 9.04 -5.96 -7.59
C ASP A 51 8.61 -4.57 -8.11
N LEU A 52 7.64 -3.94 -7.44
CA LEU A 52 7.09 -2.64 -7.84
C LEU A 52 7.76 -1.45 -7.13
N GLN A 53 8.23 -1.65 -5.90
CA GLN A 53 8.93 -0.64 -5.10
C GLN A 53 10.42 -0.57 -5.44
N GLY A 54 10.97 -1.64 -6.02
CA GLY A 54 12.40 -1.84 -6.16
C GLY A 54 13.06 -2.18 -4.82
N GLY A 55 14.14 -2.95 -4.87
CA GLY A 55 14.95 -3.29 -3.70
C GLY A 55 15.66 -4.62 -3.90
N ILE A 56 16.24 -5.17 -2.83
CA ILE A 56 17.06 -6.38 -2.89
C ILE A 56 16.52 -7.40 -1.89
N HIS A 57 16.27 -8.63 -2.35
CA HIS A 57 16.03 -9.78 -1.49
C HIS A 57 17.32 -10.60 -1.43
N LEU A 58 18.09 -10.42 -0.35
CA LEU A 58 19.35 -11.15 -0.15
C LEU A 58 19.06 -12.45 0.59
N VAL A 59 19.29 -13.57 -0.09
CA VAL A 59 19.33 -14.90 0.54
C VAL A 59 20.80 -15.21 0.79
N LEU A 60 21.16 -15.43 2.05
CA LEU A 60 22.51 -15.78 2.45
C LEU A 60 22.51 -17.23 2.90
N GLU A 61 23.30 -18.06 2.23
CA GLU A 61 23.49 -19.46 2.57
C GLU A 61 24.95 -19.68 2.93
N VAL A 62 25.19 -20.54 3.92
CA VAL A 62 26.55 -20.89 4.35
C VAL A 62 27.03 -22.04 3.47
N GLU A 63 28.22 -21.92 2.89
CA GLU A 63 28.91 -23.04 2.26
C GLU A 63 29.43 -23.99 3.35
N GLU A 64 28.64 -25.00 3.69
CA GLU A 64 28.95 -25.95 4.79
C GLU A 64 30.27 -26.69 4.57
N GLU A 65 30.57 -27.10 3.34
CA GLU A 65 31.81 -27.82 3.01
C GLU A 65 33.05 -26.96 3.31
N ARG A 66 33.02 -25.68 2.90
CA ARG A 66 34.08 -24.70 3.20
C ARG A 66 34.14 -24.32 4.67
N ALA A 67 32.99 -24.24 5.34
CA ALA A 67 32.92 -23.91 6.76
C ALA A 67 33.57 -25.00 7.62
N VAL A 68 33.45 -26.27 7.24
CA VAL A 68 34.11 -27.39 7.93
C VAL A 68 35.62 -27.39 7.67
N GLU A 69 36.08 -27.07 6.46
CA GLU A 69 37.52 -26.96 6.16
C GLU A 69 38.23 -25.85 6.96
N ILE A 70 37.56 -24.74 7.25
CA ILE A 70 38.12 -23.61 8.02
C ILE A 70 38.05 -23.84 9.53
N ALA A 71 37.10 -24.66 9.99
CA ALA A 71 36.89 -24.94 11.42
C ALA A 71 37.85 -25.98 12.01
N VAL A 72 38.62 -26.68 11.15
CA VAL A 72 39.61 -27.71 11.52
C VAL A 72 41.02 -27.12 11.47
#